data_AF-A0A829PPJ2-F1
#
_entry.id   AF-A0A829PPJ2-F1
#
_cell.length_a   1.000
_cell.length_b   1.000
_cell.length_c   1.000
_cell.angle_alpha   90.00
_cell.angle_beta   90.00
_cell.angle_gamma   90.00
#
_symmetry.space_group_name_H-M   'P 1'
#
loop_
_entity.id
_entity.type
_entity.pdbx_description
1 polymer ?
#
loop_
_entity_poly.entity_id
_entity_poly.type
_entity_poly.pdbx_seq_one_letter_code
_entity_poly.pdbx_strand_id
1 'polypeptide(L)'
;MLVPLVPAALIALVLIVIQPDLGQTVSLSIILLALLWYAGLPLKVFLSSVVAAVLAAAILAVSAGYRSDRVKAWLDPSADPQATGYQSRQARFALAQGGFFGQGLGQGSAKWHYLPNAHNDFIFAIIGEELGFVGCIGVLALFGVFAYTAMRIARRSADPFLRMITATAGLWMIGQSFINIGYVIGLLPVTGIQLPLISSGGTSTATALFFIGLIANAARHEPEAVAALRAGSGDRMNRLLRLPLPEPYVPPRIDAARDRLRAKSAAQSAAAARPQPERKRQSASAPGPKRTPRARTDNEAGHHRQVQQARRGSATRASGRSRDQSRTAGSRARSYR
;
A
#
# COMPACT_ATOMS: atom_id res chain seq x y z
N MET A 1 17.52 -5.58 -9.75
CA MET A 1 16.41 -6.40 -9.22
C MET A 1 15.32 -6.68 -10.27
N LEU A 2 14.90 -5.71 -11.10
CA LEU A 2 13.90 -5.97 -12.16
C LEU A 2 14.34 -6.97 -13.24
N VAL A 3 15.62 -6.94 -13.64
CA VAL A 3 16.13 -7.70 -14.80
C VAL A 3 16.02 -9.22 -14.65
N PRO A 4 16.31 -9.86 -13.50
CA PRO A 4 16.04 -11.30 -13.33
C PRO A 4 14.58 -11.61 -12.95
N LEU A 5 13.89 -10.69 -12.27
CA LEU A 5 12.54 -10.93 -11.75
C LEU A 5 11.50 -11.08 -12.85
N VAL A 6 11.50 -10.13 -13.80
CA VAL A 6 10.47 -10.06 -14.84
C VAL A 6 10.54 -11.25 -15.80
N PRO A 7 11.71 -11.65 -16.34
CA PRO A 7 11.81 -12.83 -17.20
C PRO A 7 11.45 -14.13 -16.48
N ALA A 8 11.90 -14.32 -15.24
CA ALA A 8 11.58 -15.52 -14.46
C ALA A 8 10.08 -15.62 -14.19
N ALA A 9 9.44 -14.51 -13.79
CA ALA A 9 8.00 -14.46 -13.58
C ALA A 9 7.21 -14.68 -14.88
N LEU A 10 7.68 -14.15 -16.01
CA LEU A 10 7.06 -14.36 -17.32
C LEU A 10 7.15 -15.83 -17.75
N ILE A 11 8.30 -16.48 -17.57
CA ILE A 11 8.47 -17.91 -17.87
C ILE A 11 7.50 -18.74 -17.02
N ALA A 12 7.45 -18.49 -15.72
CA ALA A 12 6.52 -19.17 -14.82
C ALA A 12 5.06 -18.95 -15.23
N LEU A 13 4.69 -17.72 -15.59
CA LEU A 13 3.34 -17.38 -16.05
C LEU A 13 2.98 -18.14 -17.34
N VAL A 14 3.88 -18.18 -18.31
CA VAL A 14 3.68 -18.91 -19.58
C VAL A 14 3.48 -20.40 -19.32
N LEU A 15 4.30 -21.01 -18.45
CA LEU A 15 4.15 -22.42 -18.08
C LEU A 15 2.79 -22.72 -17.45
N ILE A 16 2.31 -21.85 -16.55
CA ILE A 16 1.00 -22.05 -15.91
C ILE A 16 -0.15 -21.85 -16.90
N VAL A 17 -0.02 -20.90 -17.81
CA VAL A 17 -1.01 -20.70 -18.88
C VAL A 17 -1.08 -21.93 -19.80
N ILE A 18 0.03 -22.63 -20.00
CA ILE A 18 0.08 -23.91 -20.73
C ILE A 18 -0.57 -25.05 -19.94
N GLN A 19 -0.66 -24.96 -18.60
CA GLN A 19 -1.25 -25.98 -17.70
C GLN A 19 -2.77 -25.82 -17.48
N PRO A 20 -3.49 -25.17 -18.39
CA PRO A 20 -4.82 -24.56 -18.17
C PRO A 20 -5.23 -23.97 -16.80
N ASP A 21 -4.36 -23.74 -15.82
CA ASP A 21 -4.79 -23.39 -14.44
C ASP A 21 -5.06 -21.88 -14.26
N LEU A 22 -6.34 -21.51 -14.21
CA LEU A 22 -6.78 -20.12 -14.07
C LEU A 22 -6.50 -19.57 -12.66
N GLY A 23 -6.67 -20.37 -11.61
CA GLY A 23 -6.46 -19.95 -10.23
C GLY A 23 -5.01 -19.60 -9.94
N GLN A 24 -4.08 -20.46 -10.37
CA GLN A 24 -2.64 -20.25 -10.22
C GLN A 24 -2.14 -19.10 -11.11
N THR A 25 -2.70 -18.91 -12.31
CA THR A 25 -2.37 -17.77 -13.17
C THR A 25 -2.70 -16.45 -12.48
N VAL A 26 -3.90 -16.34 -11.89
CA VAL A 26 -4.33 -15.13 -11.16
C VAL A 26 -3.51 -14.96 -9.87
N SER A 27 -3.24 -16.05 -9.15
CA SER A 27 -2.39 -16.09 -7.96
C SER A 27 -0.99 -15.50 -8.22
N LEU A 28 -0.29 -16.00 -9.24
CA LEU A 28 1.02 -15.48 -9.65
C LEU A 28 0.94 -14.04 -10.14
N SER A 29 -0.12 -13.67 -10.86
CA SER A 29 -0.31 -12.30 -11.33
C SER A 29 -0.42 -11.32 -10.17
N ILE A 30 -1.12 -11.70 -9.08
CA ILE A 30 -1.18 -10.89 -7.85
C ILE A 30 0.22 -10.76 -7.23
N ILE A 31 0.96 -11.86 -7.10
CA ILE A 31 2.33 -11.84 -6.55
C ILE A 31 3.23 -10.92 -7.38
N LEU A 32 3.17 -11.04 -8.71
CA LEU A 32 3.97 -10.23 -9.61
C LEU A 32 3.63 -8.75 -9.48
N LEU A 33 2.34 -8.39 -9.55
CA LEU A 33 1.89 -7.01 -9.39
C LEU A 33 2.25 -6.44 -8.02
N ALA A 34 2.12 -7.24 -6.96
CA ALA A 34 2.55 -6.88 -5.61
C ALA A 34 4.05 -6.56 -5.57
N LEU A 35 4.89 -7.45 -6.12
CA LEU A 35 6.33 -7.23 -6.19
C LEU A 35 6.68 -5.98 -7.00
N LEU A 36 6.04 -5.76 -8.16
CA LEU A 36 6.26 -4.57 -8.98
C LEU A 36 5.90 -3.28 -8.21
N TRP A 37 4.79 -3.31 -7.47
CA TRP A 37 4.37 -2.18 -6.64
C TRP A 37 5.38 -1.89 -5.52
N TYR A 38 5.72 -2.91 -4.73
CA TYR A 38 6.62 -2.74 -3.58
C TYR A 38 8.09 -2.55 -3.95
N ALA A 39 8.52 -2.99 -5.13
CA ALA A 39 9.84 -2.69 -5.68
C ALA A 39 9.99 -1.21 -6.09
N GLY A 40 8.91 -0.43 -6.08
CA GLY A 40 8.94 1.01 -6.35
C GLY A 40 9.04 1.35 -7.83
N LEU A 41 8.43 0.54 -8.71
CA LEU A 41 8.36 0.87 -10.13
C LEU A 41 7.58 2.18 -10.35
N PRO A 42 7.93 2.95 -11.41
CA PRO A 42 7.16 4.14 -11.75
C PRO A 42 5.71 3.77 -12.05
N LEU A 43 4.77 4.58 -11.54
CA LEU A 43 3.33 4.31 -11.60
C LEU A 43 2.85 3.98 -13.02
N LYS A 44 3.43 4.62 -14.04
CA LYS A 44 3.14 4.34 -15.46
C LYS A 44 3.41 2.89 -15.86
N VAL A 45 4.55 2.33 -15.44
CA VAL A 45 4.91 0.94 -15.75
C VAL A 45 3.99 -0.01 -14.99
N PHE A 46 3.77 0.23 -13.70
CA PHE A 46 2.82 -0.56 -12.91
C PHE A 46 1.43 -0.60 -13.55
N LEU A 47 0.88 0.56 -13.91
CA LEU A 47 -0.44 0.66 -14.52
C LEU A 47 -0.48 -0.03 -15.89
N SER A 48 0.58 0.09 -16.70
CA SER A 48 0.71 -0.66 -17.96
C SER A 48 0.74 -2.17 -17.75
N SER A 49 1.38 -2.66 -16.68
CA SER A 49 1.40 -4.09 -16.33
C SER A 49 0.04 -4.59 -15.85
N VAL A 50 -0.71 -3.78 -15.10
CA VAL A 50 -2.09 -4.09 -14.71
C VAL A 50 -2.98 -4.20 -15.94
N VAL A 51 -2.91 -3.22 -16.85
CA VAL A 51 -3.68 -3.26 -18.11
C VAL A 51 -3.31 -4.49 -18.94
N ALA A 52 -2.03 -4.80 -19.06
CA ALA A 52 -1.57 -6.00 -19.77
C ALA A 52 -2.10 -7.29 -19.13
N ALA A 53 -2.09 -7.39 -17.80
CA ALA A 53 -2.62 -8.55 -17.08
C ALA A 53 -4.13 -8.71 -17.29
N VAL A 54 -4.89 -7.62 -17.25
CA VAL A 54 -6.34 -7.63 -17.51
C VAL A 54 -6.64 -8.02 -18.95
N LEU A 55 -5.91 -7.48 -19.92
CA LEU A 55 -6.05 -7.84 -21.33
C LEU A 55 -5.72 -9.31 -21.57
N ALA A 56 -4.62 -9.80 -21.00
CA ALA A 56 -4.25 -11.21 -21.08
C ALA A 56 -5.34 -12.10 -20.47
N ALA A 57 -5.88 -11.73 -19.31
CA ALA A 57 -6.99 -12.45 -18.68
C ALA A 57 -8.25 -12.45 -19.56
N ALA A 58 -8.59 -11.32 -20.20
CA ALA A 58 -9.73 -11.21 -21.10
C ALA A 58 -9.57 -12.07 -22.36
N ILE A 59 -8.38 -12.07 -22.97
CA ILE A 59 -8.07 -12.92 -24.13
C ILE A 59 -8.17 -14.41 -23.73
N LEU A 60 -7.58 -14.79 -22.60
CA LEU A 60 -7.64 -16.16 -22.08
C LEU A 60 -9.07 -16.59 -21.71
N ALA A 61 -9.89 -15.66 -21.23
CA ALA A 61 -11.30 -15.89 -20.92
C ALA A 61 -12.14 -16.19 -22.17
N VAL A 62 -11.80 -15.61 -23.32
CA VAL A 62 -12.53 -15.83 -24.59
C VAL A 62 -11.90 -16.94 -25.44
N SER A 63 -10.65 -17.32 -25.16
CA SER A 63 -10.00 -18.45 -25.82
C SER A 63 -10.74 -19.78 -25.55
N ALA A 64 -11.03 -20.52 -26.62
CA ALA A 64 -11.83 -21.74 -26.55
C ALA A 64 -11.25 -22.75 -25.55
N GLY A 65 -12.14 -23.38 -24.78
CA GLY A 65 -11.82 -24.40 -23.78
C GLY A 65 -12.35 -24.06 -22.39
N TYR A 66 -11.85 -24.80 -21.39
CA TYR A 66 -12.33 -24.79 -20.01
C TYR A 66 -12.49 -23.40 -19.36
N ARG A 67 -11.59 -22.45 -19.68
CA ARG A 67 -11.64 -21.08 -19.14
C ARG A 67 -12.84 -20.30 -19.67
N SER A 68 -13.15 -20.47 -20.95
CA SER A 68 -14.31 -19.84 -21.58
C SER A 68 -15.62 -20.42 -21.07
N ASP A 69 -15.65 -21.71 -20.72
CA ASP A 69 -16.83 -22.36 -20.16
C ASP A 69 -17.13 -21.82 -18.75
N ARG A 70 -16.11 -21.56 -17.92
CA ARG A 70 -16.27 -20.92 -16.59
C ARG A 70 -16.86 -19.51 -16.71
N VAL A 71 -16.44 -18.72 -17.70
CA VAL A 71 -16.94 -17.36 -17.92
C VAL A 71 -18.34 -17.37 -18.52
N LYS A 72 -18.62 -18.25 -19.47
CA LYS A 72 -19.96 -18.46 -20.02
C LYS A 72 -20.95 -18.93 -18.95
N ALA A 73 -20.57 -19.90 -18.12
CA ALA A 73 -21.39 -20.36 -16.99
C ALA A 73 -21.58 -19.29 -15.90
N TRP A 74 -20.67 -18.32 -15.80
CA TRP A 74 -20.84 -17.16 -14.91
C TRP A 74 -21.84 -16.14 -15.48
N LEU A 75 -21.74 -15.83 -16.78
CA LEU A 75 -22.65 -14.91 -17.48
C LEU A 75 -24.06 -15.49 -17.66
N ASP A 76 -24.14 -16.78 -18.01
CA ASP A 76 -25.38 -17.54 -18.13
C ASP A 76 -25.29 -18.84 -17.30
N PRO A 77 -25.62 -18.77 -16.00
CA PRO A 77 -25.67 -19.94 -15.12
C PRO A 77 -26.75 -20.96 -15.48
N SER A 78 -27.69 -20.60 -16.37
CA SER A 78 -28.77 -21.49 -16.80
C SER A 78 -28.36 -22.41 -17.96
N ALA A 79 -27.34 -22.01 -18.73
CA ALA A 79 -26.80 -22.79 -19.84
C ALA A 79 -25.94 -24.00 -19.42
N ASP A 80 -25.42 -24.03 -18.18
CA ASP A 80 -24.68 -25.17 -17.60
C ASP A 80 -25.29 -25.60 -16.25
N PRO A 81 -26.38 -26.39 -16.28
CA PRO A 81 -27.08 -26.78 -15.07
C PRO A 81 -26.36 -27.80 -14.20
N GLN A 82 -25.33 -28.49 -14.71
CA GLN A 82 -24.75 -29.69 -14.09
C GLN A 82 -23.28 -29.54 -13.64
N ALA A 83 -22.53 -28.52 -14.09
CA ALA A 83 -21.14 -28.34 -13.69
C ALA A 83 -20.90 -27.04 -12.90
N THR A 84 -20.29 -26.02 -13.51
CA THR A 84 -19.84 -24.83 -12.76
C THR A 84 -21.00 -23.93 -12.35
N GLY A 85 -22.00 -23.81 -13.23
CA GLY A 85 -23.22 -23.06 -12.97
C GLY A 85 -24.02 -23.65 -11.81
N TYR A 86 -23.98 -24.98 -11.62
CA TYR A 86 -24.60 -25.65 -10.48
C TYR A 86 -23.97 -25.23 -9.15
N GLN A 87 -22.64 -25.35 -9.02
CA GLN A 87 -21.92 -24.98 -7.79
C GLN A 87 -22.14 -23.52 -7.41
N SER A 88 -22.07 -22.62 -8.40
CA SER A 88 -22.27 -21.18 -8.17
C SER A 88 -23.68 -20.85 -7.70
N ARG A 89 -24.71 -21.50 -8.27
CA ARG A 89 -26.10 -21.32 -7.86
C ARG A 89 -26.35 -21.85 -6.45
N GLN A 90 -25.83 -23.03 -6.14
CA GLN A 90 -25.99 -23.62 -4.81
C GLN A 90 -25.26 -22.84 -3.73
N ALA A 91 -24.08 -22.28 -4.02
CA ALA A 91 -23.40 -21.37 -3.11
C ALA A 91 -24.25 -20.12 -2.78
N ARG A 92 -24.91 -19.54 -3.79
CA ARG A 92 -25.81 -18.39 -3.59
C ARG A 92 -27.07 -18.79 -2.79
N PHE A 93 -27.63 -19.97 -3.03
CA PHE A 93 -28.76 -20.45 -2.23
C PHE A 93 -28.39 -20.66 -0.77
N ALA A 94 -27.22 -21.25 -0.48
CA ALA A 94 -26.71 -21.40 0.88
C ALA A 94 -26.53 -20.05 1.59
N LEU A 95 -25.95 -19.07 0.89
CA LEU A 95 -25.82 -17.69 1.40
C LEU A 95 -27.19 -17.05 1.69
N ALA A 96 -28.16 -17.23 0.80
CA ALA A 96 -29.51 -16.69 0.97
C ALA A 96 -30.25 -17.33 2.16
N GLN A 97 -30.06 -18.63 2.36
CA GLN A 97 -30.66 -19.41 3.44
C GLN A 97 -30.13 -19.07 4.83
N GLY A 98 -28.92 -18.50 4.94
CA GLY A 98 -28.34 -18.11 6.23
C GLY A 98 -28.96 -16.87 6.87
N GLY A 99 -29.63 -16.01 6.11
CA GLY A 99 -30.21 -14.76 6.66
C GLY A 99 -29.19 -13.92 7.43
N PHE A 100 -29.62 -13.23 8.50
CA PHE A 100 -28.74 -12.34 9.26
C PHE A 100 -27.84 -13.08 10.27
N PHE A 101 -28.38 -14.08 10.98
CA PHE A 101 -27.71 -14.78 12.09
C PHE A 101 -27.29 -16.23 11.78
N GLY A 102 -27.63 -16.75 10.61
CA GLY A 102 -27.34 -18.12 10.23
C GLY A 102 -28.36 -19.12 10.77
N GLN A 103 -28.23 -20.36 10.32
CA GLN A 103 -29.03 -21.49 10.80
C GLN A 103 -28.44 -22.16 12.05
N GLY A 104 -27.23 -21.75 12.47
CA GLY A 104 -26.49 -22.33 13.57
C GLY A 104 -25.31 -23.20 13.10
N LEU A 105 -24.22 -23.15 13.86
CA LEU A 105 -23.00 -23.91 13.57
C LEU A 105 -23.28 -25.40 13.47
N GLY A 106 -22.85 -26.00 12.36
CA GLY A 106 -23.04 -27.41 12.09
C GLY A 106 -24.47 -27.82 11.74
N GLN A 107 -25.44 -26.89 11.68
CA GLN A 107 -26.82 -27.16 11.24
C GLN A 107 -27.02 -26.89 9.75
N GLY A 108 -25.98 -26.40 9.05
CA GLY A 108 -26.04 -26.13 7.60
C GLY A 108 -26.34 -27.40 6.80
N SER A 109 -27.29 -27.28 5.88
CA SER A 109 -27.73 -28.34 4.98
C SER A 109 -26.85 -28.45 3.73
N ALA A 110 -26.18 -27.34 3.32
CA ALA A 110 -25.40 -27.32 2.08
C ALA A 110 -24.17 -28.24 2.12
N LYS A 111 -23.60 -28.48 3.30
CA LYS A 111 -22.44 -29.39 3.49
C LYS A 111 -22.75 -30.87 3.23
N TRP A 112 -24.02 -31.29 3.34
CA TRP A 112 -24.36 -32.72 3.33
C TRP A 112 -24.99 -33.21 2.02
N HIS A 113 -25.70 -32.36 1.27
CA HIS A 113 -26.53 -32.84 0.15
C HIS A 113 -26.46 -32.00 -1.15
N TYR A 114 -25.97 -30.75 -1.13
CA TYR A 114 -26.24 -29.82 -2.25
C TYR A 114 -25.04 -29.18 -2.95
N LEU A 115 -23.88 -29.07 -2.30
CA LEU A 115 -22.74 -28.31 -2.85
C LEU A 115 -21.47 -29.19 -2.99
N PRO A 116 -21.13 -29.64 -4.21
CA PRO A 116 -19.90 -30.41 -4.44
C PRO A 116 -18.67 -29.57 -4.06
N ASN A 117 -17.70 -30.16 -3.36
CA ASN A 117 -16.48 -29.50 -2.88
C ASN A 117 -16.73 -28.29 -1.94
N ALA A 118 -17.85 -28.26 -1.23
CA ALA A 118 -18.21 -27.14 -0.34
C ALA A 118 -17.16 -26.85 0.75
N HIS A 119 -16.48 -27.87 1.26
CA HIS A 119 -15.43 -27.70 2.29
C HIS A 119 -14.13 -27.10 1.73
N ASN A 120 -13.89 -27.35 0.45
CA ASN A 120 -12.80 -26.76 -0.30
C ASN A 120 -13.25 -25.37 -0.77
N ASP A 121 -13.51 -25.21 -2.06
CA ASP A 121 -13.59 -23.92 -2.74
C ASP A 121 -14.77 -23.03 -2.33
N PHE A 122 -15.80 -23.57 -1.67
CA PHE A 122 -17.03 -22.84 -1.29
C PHE A 122 -17.28 -22.77 0.23
N ILE A 123 -16.25 -22.89 1.06
CA ILE A 123 -16.39 -22.87 2.52
C ILE A 123 -17.04 -21.57 3.02
N PHE A 124 -16.84 -20.46 2.31
CA PHE A 124 -17.48 -19.18 2.62
C PHE A 124 -19.01 -19.23 2.48
N ALA A 125 -19.56 -20.05 1.58
CA ALA A 125 -21.00 -20.26 1.45
C ALA A 125 -21.57 -21.01 2.66
N ILE A 126 -20.85 -22.03 3.16
CA ILE A 126 -21.22 -22.74 4.39
C ILE A 126 -21.19 -21.78 5.59
N ILE A 127 -20.14 -20.95 5.69
CA ILE A 127 -20.05 -19.95 6.76
C ILE A 127 -21.25 -18.99 6.70
N GLY A 128 -21.64 -18.55 5.51
CA GLY A 128 -22.82 -17.69 5.36
C GLY A 128 -24.13 -18.40 5.68
N GLU A 129 -24.29 -19.69 5.38
CA GLU A 129 -25.47 -20.47 5.78
C GLU A 129 -25.53 -20.66 7.30
N GLU A 130 -24.42 -21.05 7.92
CA GLU A 130 -24.38 -21.43 9.35
C GLU A 130 -24.32 -20.23 10.30
N LEU A 131 -23.58 -19.18 9.94
CA LEU A 131 -23.36 -17.99 10.78
C LEU A 131 -24.03 -16.72 10.23
N GLY A 132 -24.66 -16.80 9.05
CA GLY A 132 -25.37 -15.68 8.45
C GLY A 132 -24.47 -14.54 8.00
N PHE A 133 -25.12 -13.41 7.72
CA PHE A 133 -24.44 -12.17 7.38
C PHE A 133 -23.41 -11.73 8.43
N VAL A 134 -23.72 -11.90 9.72
CA VAL A 134 -22.80 -11.54 10.83
C VAL A 134 -21.51 -12.36 10.75
N GLY A 135 -21.59 -13.67 10.48
CA GLY A 135 -20.42 -14.52 10.27
C GLY A 135 -19.58 -14.10 9.08
N CYS A 136 -20.22 -13.81 7.94
CA CYS A 136 -19.53 -13.32 6.74
C CYS A 136 -18.76 -12.01 7.00
N ILE A 137 -19.39 -11.05 7.68
CA ILE A 137 -18.73 -9.79 8.09
C ILE A 137 -17.59 -10.06 9.07
N GLY A 138 -17.76 -10.99 10.00
CA GLY A 138 -16.70 -11.43 10.91
C GLY A 138 -15.47 -11.96 10.17
N VAL A 139 -15.66 -12.81 9.16
CA VAL A 139 -14.56 -13.34 8.32
C VAL A 139 -13.89 -12.21 7.52
N LEU A 140 -14.67 -11.31 6.92
CA LEU A 140 -14.14 -10.15 6.22
C LEU A 140 -13.33 -9.24 7.15
N ALA A 141 -13.82 -9.02 8.38
CA ALA A 141 -13.12 -8.24 9.39
C ALA A 141 -11.82 -8.91 9.81
N LEU A 142 -11.79 -10.24 9.98
CA LEU A 142 -10.56 -11.00 10.26
C LEU A 142 -9.52 -10.85 9.15
N PHE A 143 -9.92 -10.96 7.88
CA PHE A 143 -9.02 -10.66 6.76
C PHE A 143 -8.59 -9.19 6.73
N GLY A 144 -9.46 -8.26 7.13
CA GLY A 144 -9.12 -6.84 7.29
C GLY A 144 -8.07 -6.59 8.38
N VAL A 145 -8.21 -7.25 9.54
CA VAL A 145 -7.21 -7.21 10.63
C VAL A 145 -5.89 -7.84 10.18
N PHE A 146 -5.94 -8.97 9.48
CA PHE A 146 -4.76 -9.60 8.89
C PHE A 146 -4.07 -8.65 7.90
N ALA A 147 -4.82 -8.00 7.01
CA ALA A 147 -4.30 -7.02 6.06
C ALA A 147 -3.63 -5.84 6.74
N TYR A 148 -4.29 -5.28 7.75
CA TYR A 148 -3.74 -4.20 8.56
C TYR A 148 -2.44 -4.64 9.24
N THR A 149 -2.41 -5.86 9.81
CA THR A 149 -1.27 -6.40 10.53
C THR A 149 -0.08 -6.64 9.60
N ALA A 150 -0.29 -7.30 8.45
CA ALA A 150 0.75 -7.52 7.45
C ALA A 150 1.33 -6.19 6.93
N MET A 151 0.48 -5.20 6.64
CA MET A 151 0.91 -3.87 6.20
C MET A 151 1.61 -3.08 7.31
N ARG A 152 1.18 -3.23 8.57
CA ARG A 152 1.88 -2.63 9.72
C ARG A 152 3.29 -3.20 9.84
N ILE A 153 3.43 -4.53 9.79
CA ILE A 153 4.73 -5.20 9.89
C ILE A 153 5.64 -4.74 8.75
N ALA A 154 5.16 -4.82 7.51
CA ALA A 154 5.92 -4.39 6.35
C ALA A 154 6.40 -2.93 6.44
N ARG A 155 5.59 -2.01 7.00
CA ARG A 155 5.98 -0.61 7.17
C ARG A 155 7.00 -0.39 8.29
N ARG A 156 7.05 -1.27 9.30
CA ARG A 156 7.96 -1.18 10.44
C ARG A 156 9.26 -1.97 10.25
N SER A 157 9.29 -2.89 9.30
CA SER A 157 10.50 -3.64 8.95
C SER A 157 11.61 -2.72 8.43
N ALA A 158 12.78 -2.77 9.07
CA ALA A 158 13.97 -2.03 8.64
C ALA A 158 14.68 -2.70 7.45
N ASP A 159 14.60 -4.03 7.34
CA ASP A 159 15.13 -4.80 6.22
C ASP A 159 14.22 -4.66 4.98
N PRO A 160 14.72 -4.10 3.86
CA PRO A 160 13.96 -4.01 2.61
C PRO A 160 13.48 -5.37 2.07
N PHE A 161 14.23 -6.44 2.31
CA PHE A 161 13.86 -7.78 1.85
C PHE A 161 12.67 -8.34 2.65
N LEU A 162 12.76 -8.34 3.99
CA LEU A 162 11.65 -8.74 4.86
C LEU A 162 10.40 -7.87 4.64
N ARG A 163 10.59 -6.56 4.41
CA ARG A 163 9.51 -5.65 4.04
C ARG A 163 8.82 -6.09 2.75
N MET A 164 9.58 -6.37 1.69
CA MET A 164 9.02 -6.75 0.39
C MET A 164 8.33 -8.11 0.45
N ILE A 165 8.92 -9.09 1.13
CA ILE A 165 8.32 -10.41 1.36
C ILE A 165 7.00 -10.29 2.13
N THR A 166 7.01 -9.58 3.25
CA THR A 166 5.83 -9.44 4.12
C THR A 166 4.68 -8.76 3.37
N ALA A 167 4.99 -7.69 2.64
CA ALA A 167 3.99 -6.95 1.88
C ALA A 167 3.42 -7.77 0.72
N THR A 168 4.28 -8.51 0.01
CA THR A 168 3.89 -9.38 -1.10
C THR A 168 3.06 -10.57 -0.63
N ALA A 169 3.52 -11.29 0.40
CA ALA A 169 2.82 -12.44 0.97
C ALA A 169 1.47 -12.03 1.56
N GLY A 170 1.42 -10.90 2.28
CA GLY A 170 0.18 -10.33 2.80
C GLY A 170 -0.81 -10.03 1.67
N LEU A 171 -0.38 -9.28 0.65
CA LEU A 171 -1.23 -8.92 -0.50
C LEU A 171 -1.69 -10.15 -1.29
N TRP A 172 -0.81 -11.15 -1.45
CA TRP A 172 -1.16 -12.41 -2.10
C TRP A 172 -2.27 -13.16 -1.36
N MET A 173 -2.13 -13.37 -0.05
CA MET A 173 -3.14 -14.05 0.76
C MET A 173 -4.48 -13.29 0.75
N ILE A 174 -4.44 -11.97 0.90
CA ILE A 174 -5.64 -11.12 0.87
C ILE A 174 -6.31 -11.18 -0.52
N GLY A 175 -5.52 -11.11 -1.60
CA GLY A 175 -6.01 -11.20 -2.96
C GLY A 175 -6.69 -12.54 -3.26
N GLN A 176 -6.11 -13.64 -2.80
CA GLN A 176 -6.72 -14.97 -2.89
C GLN A 176 -8.07 -15.01 -2.15
N SER A 177 -8.14 -14.46 -0.93
CA SER A 177 -9.39 -14.39 -0.17
C SER A 177 -10.46 -13.55 -0.86
N PHE A 178 -10.11 -12.38 -1.41
CA PHE A 178 -11.06 -11.53 -2.15
C PHE A 178 -11.59 -12.22 -3.40
N ILE A 179 -10.74 -12.93 -4.14
CA ILE A 179 -11.18 -13.68 -5.32
C ILE A 179 -12.12 -14.82 -4.92
N ASN A 180 -11.75 -15.59 -3.88
CA ASN A 180 -12.57 -16.68 -3.37
C ASN A 180 -13.95 -16.19 -2.97
N ILE A 181 -14.01 -15.20 -2.06
CA ILE A 181 -15.27 -14.61 -1.61
C ILE A 181 -16.04 -14.03 -2.80
N GLY A 182 -15.36 -13.34 -3.72
CA GLY A 182 -15.93 -12.72 -4.89
C GLY A 182 -16.66 -13.69 -5.82
N TYR A 183 -16.10 -14.87 -6.11
CA TYR A 183 -16.82 -15.85 -6.92
C TYR A 183 -17.91 -16.59 -6.13
N VAL A 184 -17.74 -16.78 -4.82
CA VAL A 184 -18.76 -17.43 -3.96
C VAL A 184 -20.05 -16.60 -3.91
N ILE A 185 -19.93 -15.27 -3.79
CA ILE A 185 -21.08 -14.36 -3.86
C ILE A 185 -21.52 -14.06 -5.31
N GLY A 186 -20.75 -14.52 -6.30
CA GLY A 186 -21.11 -14.44 -7.72
C GLY A 186 -20.64 -13.19 -8.48
N LEU A 187 -19.78 -12.35 -7.89
CA LEU A 187 -19.19 -11.19 -8.57
C LEU A 187 -18.11 -11.56 -9.58
N LEU A 188 -17.49 -12.73 -9.43
CA LEU A 188 -16.41 -13.23 -10.28
C LEU A 188 -16.74 -14.65 -10.80
N PRO A 189 -16.17 -15.07 -11.93
CA PRO A 189 -16.26 -16.46 -12.37
C PRO A 189 -15.53 -17.39 -11.39
N VAL A 190 -15.99 -18.63 -11.27
CA VAL A 190 -15.39 -19.62 -10.36
C VAL A 190 -13.97 -19.96 -10.82
N THR A 191 -12.99 -19.65 -9.97
CA THR A 191 -11.56 -19.83 -10.27
C THR A 191 -10.95 -21.07 -9.63
N GLY A 192 -11.63 -21.70 -8.66
CA GLY A 192 -11.11 -22.83 -7.89
C GLY A 192 -10.00 -22.43 -6.91
N ILE A 193 -9.87 -21.14 -6.59
CA ILE A 193 -8.90 -20.65 -5.61
C ILE A 193 -9.44 -20.91 -4.22
N GLN A 194 -8.62 -21.56 -3.40
CA GLN A 194 -9.00 -21.88 -2.05
C GLN A 194 -8.94 -20.70 -1.09
N LEU A 195 -9.97 -20.51 -0.24
CA LEU A 195 -9.93 -19.54 0.86
C LEU A 195 -8.76 -19.86 1.83
N PRO A 196 -7.74 -18.99 1.94
CA PRO A 196 -6.59 -19.24 2.81
C PRO A 196 -7.02 -19.43 4.27
N LEU A 197 -6.36 -20.38 4.96
CA LEU A 197 -6.51 -20.71 6.39
C LEU A 197 -7.83 -21.34 6.84
N ILE A 198 -8.90 -21.17 6.07
CA ILE A 198 -10.24 -21.58 6.50
C ILE A 198 -10.66 -22.91 5.86
N SER A 199 -10.12 -23.23 4.70
CA SER A 199 -10.59 -24.37 3.92
C SER A 199 -9.74 -25.65 4.03
N SER A 200 -10.35 -26.80 3.73
CA SER A 200 -9.79 -28.16 3.81
C SER A 200 -8.77 -28.53 2.72
N GLY A 201 -7.84 -27.64 2.41
CA GLY A 201 -6.67 -27.96 1.56
C GLY A 201 -5.41 -28.18 2.39
N GLY A 202 -4.95 -29.42 2.55
CA GLY A 202 -3.77 -29.74 3.37
C GLY A 202 -2.50 -29.01 2.93
N THR A 203 -2.14 -29.11 1.64
CA THR A 203 -0.97 -28.42 1.08
C THR A 203 -1.13 -26.91 1.10
N SER A 204 -2.31 -26.39 0.71
CA SER A 204 -2.57 -24.95 0.71
C SER A 204 -2.50 -24.35 2.12
N THR A 205 -3.04 -25.06 3.12
CA THR A 205 -2.97 -24.65 4.53
C THR A 205 -1.53 -24.67 5.04
N ALA A 206 -0.76 -25.71 4.72
CA ALA A 206 0.66 -25.77 5.09
C ALA A 206 1.45 -24.60 4.47
N THR A 207 1.22 -24.29 3.18
CA THR A 207 1.84 -23.15 2.51
C THR A 207 1.39 -21.82 3.13
N ALA A 208 0.10 -21.65 3.43
CA ALA A 208 -0.42 -20.44 4.09
C ALA A 208 0.20 -20.25 5.48
N LEU A 209 0.30 -21.31 6.29
CA LEU A 209 0.96 -21.29 7.59
C LEU A 209 2.45 -20.96 7.48
N PHE A 210 3.13 -21.49 6.45
CA PHE A 210 4.53 -21.13 6.17
C PHE A 210 4.70 -19.63 5.90
N PHE A 211 3.85 -19.04 5.04
CA PHE A 211 3.89 -17.61 4.77
C PHE A 211 3.49 -16.75 5.97
N ILE A 212 2.55 -17.19 6.80
CA ILE A 212 2.27 -16.54 8.09
C ILE A 212 3.49 -16.61 9.01
N GLY A 213 4.17 -17.76 9.07
CA GLY A 213 5.41 -17.92 9.82
C GLY A 213 6.49 -16.94 9.35
N LEU A 214 6.58 -16.70 8.04
CA LEU A 214 7.50 -15.73 7.45
C LEU A 214 7.13 -14.28 7.81
N ILE A 215 5.84 -13.92 7.78
CA ILE A 215 5.33 -12.61 8.23
C ILE A 215 5.58 -12.42 9.74
N ALA A 216 5.36 -13.45 10.54
CA ALA A 216 5.62 -13.44 11.98
C ALA A 216 7.13 -13.34 12.29
N ASN A 217 7.98 -13.97 11.47
CA ASN A 217 9.42 -13.80 11.55
C ASN A 217 9.85 -12.37 11.22
N ALA A 218 9.24 -11.73 10.20
CA ALA A 218 9.49 -10.33 9.89
C ALA A 218 9.07 -9.39 11.03
N ALA A 219 7.95 -9.68 11.71
CA ALA A 219 7.51 -8.93 12.89
C ALA A 219 8.52 -9.00 14.04
N ARG A 220 9.20 -10.14 14.20
CA ARG A 220 10.26 -10.33 15.21
C ARG A 220 11.53 -9.56 14.91
N HIS A 221 11.78 -9.27 13.64
CA HIS A 221 12.92 -8.46 13.17
C HIS A 221 12.57 -6.97 13.04
N GLU A 222 11.41 -6.52 13.57
CA GLU A 222 11.15 -5.09 13.74
C GLU A 222 12.14 -4.47 14.75
N PRO A 223 12.65 -3.25 14.52
CA PRO A 223 13.65 -2.63 15.40
C PRO A 223 13.22 -2.56 16.88
N GLU A 224 11.95 -2.21 17.12
CA GLU A 224 11.36 -2.15 18.47
C GLU A 224 11.30 -3.54 19.11
N ALA A 225 10.94 -4.57 18.33
CA ALA A 225 10.84 -5.95 18.81
C ALA A 225 12.22 -6.54 19.13
N VAL A 226 13.22 -6.29 18.28
CA VAL A 226 14.61 -6.70 18.52
C VAL A 226 15.15 -6.06 19.80
N ALA A 227 14.89 -4.77 20.02
CA ALA A 227 15.30 -4.06 21.22
C ALA A 227 14.64 -4.65 22.48
N ALA A 228 13.33 -4.91 22.45
CA ALA A 228 12.61 -5.51 23.58
C ALA A 228 13.13 -6.92 23.91
N LEU A 229 13.26 -7.78 22.90
CA LEU A 229 13.73 -9.16 23.08
C LEU A 229 15.16 -9.23 23.63
N ARG A 230 16.04 -8.31 23.22
CA ARG A 230 17.41 -8.20 23.76
C ARG A 230 17.44 -7.61 25.17
N ALA A 231 16.49 -6.73 25.51
CA ALA A 231 16.32 -6.23 26.88
C ALA A 231 15.75 -7.28 27.85
N GLY A 232 15.49 -8.51 27.39
CA GLY A 232 15.05 -9.62 28.23
C GLY A 232 13.56 -9.56 28.59
N SER A 233 12.75 -8.78 27.86
CA SER A 233 11.30 -8.80 28.05
C SER A 233 10.78 -10.22 27.87
N GLY A 234 10.19 -10.79 28.92
CA GLY A 234 9.91 -12.22 29.08
C GLY A 234 8.99 -12.82 28.03
N ASP A 235 9.55 -13.18 26.88
CA ASP A 235 8.81 -13.84 25.82
C ASP A 235 8.77 -15.35 26.09
N ARG A 236 7.70 -15.78 26.76
CA ARG A 236 7.40 -17.19 27.04
C ARG A 236 7.35 -18.01 25.75
N MET A 237 6.87 -17.42 24.65
CA MET A 237 6.77 -18.09 23.35
C MET A 237 8.16 -18.35 22.75
N ASN A 238 9.07 -17.38 22.85
CA ASN A 238 10.48 -17.56 22.45
C ASN A 238 11.15 -18.73 23.15
N ARG A 239 10.94 -18.82 24.46
CA ARG A 239 11.52 -19.88 25.29
C ARG A 239 10.91 -21.23 24.95
N LEU A 240 9.60 -21.28 24.72
CA LEU A 240 8.89 -22.50 24.33
C LEU A 240 9.35 -23.02 22.96
N LEU A 241 9.44 -22.13 21.97
CA LEU A 241 9.80 -22.46 20.60
C LEU A 241 11.32 -22.52 20.35
N ARG A 242 12.15 -22.26 21.38
CA ARG A 242 13.63 -22.22 21.33
C ARG A 242 14.16 -21.40 20.15
N LEU A 243 13.54 -20.25 19.90
CA LEU A 243 13.89 -19.43 18.74
C LEU A 243 15.18 -18.64 19.00
N PRO A 244 16.05 -18.48 17.99
CA PRO A 244 17.22 -17.62 18.10
C PRO A 244 16.81 -16.16 18.29
N LEU A 245 17.67 -15.39 18.98
CA LEU A 245 17.49 -13.96 19.14
C LEU A 245 17.59 -13.28 17.76
N PRO A 246 16.65 -12.39 17.40
CA PRO A 246 16.68 -11.73 16.11
C PRO A 246 17.87 -10.75 16.03
N GLU A 247 18.46 -10.68 14.84
CA GLU A 247 19.59 -9.79 14.56
C GLU A 247 19.10 -8.45 14.00
N PRO A 248 19.62 -7.30 14.48
CA PRO A 248 19.39 -6.01 13.88
C PRO A 248 19.85 -6.02 12.43
N TYR A 249 19.00 -5.48 11.55
CA TYR A 249 19.38 -5.31 10.16
C TYR A 249 20.56 -4.34 10.02
N VAL A 250 21.62 -4.79 9.35
CA VAL A 250 22.77 -3.97 8.99
C VAL A 250 22.76 -3.77 7.47
N PRO A 251 22.63 -2.53 6.96
CA PRO A 251 22.57 -2.29 5.52
C PRO A 251 23.89 -2.70 4.84
N PRO A 252 23.85 -3.33 3.66
CA PRO A 252 25.03 -3.59 2.86
C PRO A 252 25.83 -2.31 2.59
N ARG A 253 27.17 -2.42 2.52
CA ARG A 253 28.07 -1.25 2.33
C ARG A 253 27.69 -0.40 1.11
N ILE A 254 27.21 -1.04 0.05
CA ILE A 254 26.78 -0.38 -1.18
C ILE A 254 25.52 0.48 -0.98
N ASP A 255 24.58 0.02 -0.17
CA ASP A 255 23.33 0.72 0.09
C ASP A 255 23.57 1.84 1.09
N ALA A 256 24.39 1.61 2.11
CA ALA A 256 24.86 2.67 3.01
C ALA A 256 25.61 3.79 2.25
N ALA A 257 26.43 3.45 1.26
CA ALA A 257 27.10 4.44 0.40
C ALA A 257 26.09 5.21 -0.47
N ARG A 258 25.11 4.53 -1.06
CA ARG A 258 24.05 5.15 -1.88
C ARG A 258 23.18 6.10 -1.05
N ASP A 259 22.82 5.72 0.17
CA ASP A 259 22.03 6.56 1.07
C ASP A 259 22.80 7.80 1.52
N ARG A 260 24.11 7.68 1.79
CA ARG A 260 24.97 8.86 2.04
C ARG A 260 25.01 9.81 0.84
N LEU A 261 25.10 9.29 -0.38
CA LEU A 261 25.07 10.12 -1.59
C LEU A 261 23.72 10.82 -1.78
N ARG A 262 22.61 10.12 -1.54
CA ARG A 262 21.26 10.70 -1.56
C ARG A 262 21.09 11.80 -0.51
N ALA A 263 21.53 11.55 0.72
CA ALA A 263 21.49 12.53 1.81
C ALA A 263 22.33 13.77 1.48
N LYS A 264 23.52 13.60 0.89
CA LYS A 264 24.38 14.70 0.43
C LYS A 264 23.72 15.52 -0.67
N SER A 265 23.10 14.87 -1.65
CA SER A 265 22.36 15.53 -2.74
C SER A 265 21.13 16.29 -2.24
N ALA A 266 20.38 15.72 -1.29
CA ALA A 266 19.24 16.37 -0.65
C ALA A 266 19.68 17.58 0.18
N ALA A 267 20.78 17.48 0.93
CA ALA A 267 21.35 18.59 1.68
C ALA A 267 21.85 19.72 0.77
N GLN A 268 22.48 19.38 -0.36
CA GLN A 268 22.90 20.36 -1.38
C GLN A 268 21.71 21.07 -2.02
N SER A 269 20.63 20.34 -2.34
CA SER A 269 19.41 20.92 -2.88
C SER A 269 18.70 21.82 -1.87
N ALA A 270 18.65 21.42 -0.60
CA ALA A 270 18.10 22.24 0.48
C ALA A 270 18.95 23.49 0.77
N ALA A 271 20.28 23.40 0.64
CA ALA A 271 21.18 24.55 0.76
C ALA A 271 21.04 25.53 -0.41
N ALA A 272 20.85 25.03 -1.63
CA ALA A 272 20.59 25.85 -2.83
C ALA A 272 19.22 26.53 -2.79
N ALA A 273 18.23 25.94 -2.09
CA ALA A 273 16.90 26.51 -1.89
C ALA A 273 16.82 27.53 -0.73
N ARG A 274 17.90 27.77 0.03
CA ARG A 274 17.92 28.82 1.06
C ARG A 274 18.04 30.20 0.39
N PRO A 275 17.15 31.17 0.70
CA PRO A 275 17.28 32.54 0.21
C PRO A 275 18.62 33.13 0.67
N GLN A 276 19.40 33.71 -0.25
CA GLN A 276 20.65 34.41 0.12
C GLN A 276 20.33 35.57 1.06
N PRO A 277 21.10 35.80 2.15
CA PRO A 277 20.88 36.94 3.02
C PRO A 277 21.09 38.22 2.21
N GLU A 278 20.09 39.09 2.22
CA GLU A 278 20.08 40.38 1.54
C GLU A 278 21.31 41.18 1.98
N ARG A 279 22.31 41.24 1.10
CA ARG A 279 23.59 41.90 1.36
C ARG A 279 23.31 43.41 1.42
N LYS A 280 23.11 43.95 2.64
CA LYS A 280 23.05 45.39 2.90
C LYS A 280 24.21 46.07 2.18
N ARG A 281 23.92 46.75 1.07
CA ARG A 281 24.85 47.66 0.39
C ARG A 281 25.16 48.78 1.38
N GLN A 282 26.32 48.72 2.02
CA GLN A 282 26.90 49.87 2.69
C GLN A 282 27.26 50.90 1.62
N SER A 283 26.44 51.93 1.48
CA SER A 283 26.78 53.14 0.76
C SER A 283 27.82 53.91 1.56
N ALA A 284 29.10 53.74 1.22
CA ALA A 284 30.17 54.62 1.65
C ALA A 284 30.03 55.95 0.89
N SER A 285 29.54 56.99 1.56
CA SER A 285 29.57 58.37 1.08
C SER A 285 30.84 59.05 1.61
N ALA A 286 31.81 59.29 0.75
CA ALA A 286 32.85 60.29 0.95
C ALA A 286 32.85 61.28 -0.25
N PRO A 287 33.12 62.58 -0.04
CA PRO A 287 32.83 63.62 -1.03
C PRO A 287 33.99 63.85 -2.01
N GLY A 288 33.68 63.96 -3.31
CA GLY A 288 34.65 64.32 -4.35
C GLY A 288 34.76 65.84 -4.59
N PRO A 289 35.90 66.35 -5.11
CA PRO A 289 36.10 67.77 -5.38
C PRO A 289 35.57 68.17 -6.78
N LYS A 290 35.07 69.41 -6.86
CA LYS A 290 34.48 70.02 -8.06
C LYS A 290 35.55 70.41 -9.09
N ARG A 291 35.33 70.09 -10.36
CA ARG A 291 36.00 70.73 -11.52
C ARG A 291 34.95 71.25 -12.51
N THR A 292 35.21 72.46 -12.98
CA THR A 292 34.41 73.37 -13.83
C THR A 292 34.15 72.87 -15.25
N PRO A 293 33.03 73.26 -15.91
CA PRO A 293 32.77 72.96 -17.32
C PRO A 293 33.20 74.12 -18.23
N ARG A 294 33.67 73.81 -19.45
CA ARG A 294 33.81 74.81 -20.53
C ARG A 294 33.05 74.35 -21.78
N ALA A 295 32.37 75.34 -22.35
CA ALA A 295 31.37 75.34 -23.39
C ALA A 295 31.66 74.54 -24.67
N ARG A 296 30.59 74.08 -25.31
CA ARG A 296 30.42 74.25 -26.76
C ARG A 296 28.94 74.47 -27.09
N THR A 297 28.74 75.50 -27.90
CA THR A 297 27.53 75.98 -28.57
C THR A 297 27.00 74.87 -29.51
N ASP A 298 25.75 74.83 -29.97
CA ASP A 298 24.93 75.85 -30.65
C ASP A 298 23.45 75.40 -30.69
N ASN A 299 22.54 76.40 -30.80
CA ASN A 299 21.29 76.50 -31.57
C ASN A 299 20.41 75.24 -31.83
N GLU A 300 19.07 75.27 -31.81
CA GLU A 300 18.10 76.34 -32.02
C GLU A 300 16.68 75.87 -31.61
N ALA A 301 15.76 76.84 -31.56
CA ALA A 301 14.30 76.84 -31.38
C ALA A 301 13.49 75.54 -31.68
N GLY A 302 12.32 75.27 -31.09
CA GLY A 302 11.41 76.01 -30.24
C GLY A 302 10.01 75.35 -30.26
N HIS A 303 9.15 75.76 -29.32
CA HIS A 303 7.67 75.63 -29.29
C HIS A 303 7.02 74.25 -29.01
N HIS A 304 6.40 74.06 -27.84
CA HIS A 304 4.99 74.40 -27.54
C HIS A 304 4.55 73.99 -26.11
N ARG A 305 3.66 74.83 -25.54
CA ARG A 305 2.79 74.75 -24.33
C ARG A 305 2.29 73.34 -23.94
N GLN A 306 1.97 72.99 -22.68
CA GLN A 306 0.83 73.47 -21.84
C GLN A 306 0.96 72.81 -20.44
N VAL A 307 1.05 73.55 -19.32
CA VAL A 307 -0.02 73.88 -18.32
C VAL A 307 -0.92 72.72 -17.86
N GLN A 308 -0.86 72.40 -16.56
CA GLN A 308 -1.93 72.45 -15.50
C GLN A 308 -1.63 71.38 -14.41
N GLN A 309 -1.24 71.77 -13.18
CA GLN A 309 -2.08 71.87 -11.96
C GLN A 309 -2.77 70.56 -11.54
N ALA A 310 -2.92 70.19 -10.26
CA ALA A 310 -2.61 70.79 -8.96
C ALA A 310 -2.97 69.78 -7.84
N ARG A 311 -2.35 69.94 -6.66
CA ARG A 311 -2.93 69.86 -5.27
C ARG A 311 -3.58 68.52 -4.85
N ARG A 312 -3.63 68.04 -3.62
CA ARG A 312 -3.43 68.40 -2.18
C ARG A 312 -3.54 67.01 -1.47
N GLY A 313 -3.04 66.68 -0.29
CA GLY A 313 -2.43 67.37 0.83
C GLY A 313 -2.44 66.39 2.04
N SER A 314 -1.68 66.75 3.09
CA SER A 314 -1.81 66.40 4.53
C SER A 314 -1.91 64.91 4.93
N ALA A 315 -0.95 64.25 5.60
CA ALA A 315 -0.21 64.51 6.84
C ALA A 315 -1.04 64.46 8.14
N THR A 316 -0.89 63.36 8.91
CA THR A 316 -0.84 63.22 10.39
C THR A 316 -0.73 61.71 10.72
N ARG A 317 0.30 61.12 11.34
CA ARG A 317 1.04 61.33 12.62
C ARG A 317 0.30 60.77 13.84
N ALA A 318 0.84 59.69 14.44
CA ALA A 318 0.89 59.33 15.88
C ALA A 318 1.28 57.84 15.99
N SER A 319 2.46 57.44 16.47
CA SER A 319 2.91 57.36 17.88
C SER A 319 1.97 56.54 18.76
N GLY A 320 2.37 55.50 19.48
CA GLY A 320 3.68 54.89 19.69
C GLY A 320 3.65 53.95 20.89
N ARG A 321 4.82 53.37 21.20
CA ARG A 321 5.26 52.80 22.49
C ARG A 321 4.46 51.61 23.05
N SER A 322 5.03 50.69 23.82
CA SER A 322 6.38 50.23 24.11
C SER A 322 6.26 49.24 25.27
N ARG A 323 7.25 48.36 25.41
CA ARG A 323 7.67 47.69 26.65
C ARG A 323 6.80 46.55 27.17
N ASP A 324 7.32 45.58 27.89
CA ASP A 324 8.66 45.03 28.14
C ASP A 324 8.43 43.97 29.24
N GLN A 325 9.34 43.01 29.35
CA GLN A 325 9.64 42.24 30.57
C GLN A 325 8.54 41.33 31.16
N SER A 326 8.81 40.24 31.86
CA SER A 326 9.94 39.32 31.99
C SER A 326 9.54 38.32 33.09
N ARG A 327 10.05 37.09 32.98
CA ARG A 327 10.59 36.27 34.08
C ARG A 327 9.67 35.56 35.10
N THR A 328 9.97 34.25 35.23
CA THR A 328 10.15 33.44 36.46
C THR A 328 8.92 33.15 37.33
N ALA A 329 8.82 32.08 38.12
CA ALA A 329 9.46 30.78 38.30
C ALA A 329 8.74 30.12 39.50
N GLY A 330 8.75 28.79 39.60
CA GLY A 330 8.39 28.02 40.79
C GLY A 330 6.88 27.82 41.00
N SER A 331 6.39 26.83 41.74
CA SER A 331 7.00 25.80 42.57
C SER A 331 5.86 24.90 43.10
N ARG A 332 6.08 23.58 43.08
CA ARG A 332 5.63 22.57 44.07
C ARG A 332 4.14 22.23 44.34
N ALA A 333 4.05 20.96 44.79
CA ALA A 333 3.07 20.28 45.65
C ALA A 333 1.87 19.63 44.92
N ARG A 334 1.81 18.29 44.81
CA ARG A 334 1.53 17.22 45.81
C ARG A 334 0.06 17.20 46.30
N SER A 335 -0.48 15.97 46.20
CA SER A 335 -1.39 15.24 47.11
C SER A 335 -2.91 15.15 46.84
N TYR A 336 -3.35 13.88 46.78
CA TYR A 336 -4.63 13.25 47.19
C TYR A 336 -5.94 13.58 46.47
N ARG A 337 -6.40 12.63 45.64
CA ARG A 337 -7.40 11.60 46.01
C ARG A 337 -7.34 10.44 45.02
#